data_AF-A0A7W1IL65-F1
#
_entry.id   AF-A0A7W1IL65-F1
#
_cell.length_a   1.000
_cell.length_b   1.000
_cell.length_c   1.000
_cell.angle_alpha   90.00
_cell.angle_beta   90.00
_cell.angle_gamma   90.00
#
_symmetry.space_group_name_H-M   'P 1'
#
loop_
_entity.id
_entity.type
_entity.pdbx_description
1 polymer ?
#
loop_
_entity_poly.entity_id
_entity_poly.type
_entity_poly.pdbx_seq_one_letter_code
_entity_poly.pdbx_strand_id
1 'polypeptide(L)'
;MLAKVHAISHLGLESQLVEVEADMHNGLPAFIIVGMANKAVDEAKERVRAALKNSKLHLPPRRITLNLAPADLPKNGSGFDLAMAASLLVASGQVEAIGKECAFFGELALDGSTRPVSGALATAQAAADFGLTTLFVSAKVANQAALIPNITVYPVQSLFELYQHLLGEITISPLSSKVTKGINAQAEVDFAQIYGQHQAKRAIEIAAAGNHNILMSGPPGSGKTLLAKALVGLLPAPSYSEMLEITRIHSLAGQAQDTIVQTRPFRTPHHT
;
A
#
# COMPACT_ATOMS: atom_id res chain seq x y z
N MET A 1 28.74 1.45 11.56
CA MET A 1 27.92 2.61 11.98
C MET A 1 26.50 2.16 11.74
N LEU A 2 25.71 2.12 12.81
CA LEU A 2 24.35 1.61 12.76
C LEU A 2 23.45 2.62 12.03
N ALA A 3 22.89 2.24 10.90
CA ALA A 3 21.83 2.98 10.24
C ALA A 3 20.48 2.37 10.59
N LYS A 4 19.45 3.21 10.70
CA LYS A 4 18.06 2.81 10.97
C LYS A 4 17.14 3.51 9.98
N VAL A 5 16.26 2.76 9.34
CA VAL A 5 15.17 3.27 8.51
C VAL A 5 13.91 2.46 8.76
N HIS A 6 12.74 3.00 8.44
CA HIS A 6 11.48 2.29 8.61
C HIS A 6 10.96 1.67 7.31
N ALA A 7 10.32 0.52 7.47
CA ALA A 7 9.53 -0.18 6.47
C ALA A 7 8.23 -0.68 7.11
N ILE A 8 7.34 -1.25 6.31
CA ILE A 8 6.08 -1.82 6.80
C ILE A 8 5.94 -3.23 6.27
N SER A 9 5.56 -4.14 7.17
CA SER A 9 5.18 -5.50 6.82
C SER A 9 3.67 -5.66 6.91
N HIS A 10 3.12 -6.54 6.08
CA HIS A 10 1.70 -6.90 6.10
C HIS A 10 1.51 -8.35 6.52
N LEU A 11 0.57 -8.57 7.43
CA LEU A 11 0.06 -9.87 7.83
C LEU A 11 -1.47 -9.87 7.62
N GLY A 12 -1.90 -10.27 6.43
CA GLY A 12 -3.30 -10.16 6.04
C GLY A 12 -3.74 -8.69 5.96
N LEU A 13 -4.71 -8.29 6.79
CA LEU A 13 -5.18 -6.91 6.89
C LEU A 13 -4.44 -6.09 7.96
N GLU A 14 -3.58 -6.72 8.75
CA GLU A 14 -2.78 -6.03 9.74
C GLU A 14 -1.46 -5.57 9.15
N SER A 15 -0.99 -4.41 9.59
CA SER A 15 0.29 -3.84 9.20
C SER A 15 1.15 -3.65 10.44
N GLN A 16 2.45 -3.88 10.31
CA GLN A 16 3.42 -3.78 11.39
C GLN A 16 4.59 -2.91 10.95
N LEU A 17 5.02 -2.00 11.83
CA LEU A 17 6.22 -1.20 11.61
C LEU A 17 7.44 -2.11 11.73
N VAL A 18 8.33 -2.02 10.74
CA VAL A 18 9.59 -2.75 10.72
C VAL A 18 10.74 -1.75 10.72
N GLU A 19 11.64 -1.89 11.68
CA GLU A 19 12.91 -1.16 11.66
C GLU A 19 13.93 -1.99 10.87
N VAL A 20 14.46 -1.40 9.81
CA VAL A 20 15.53 -1.96 8.99
C VAL A 20 16.84 -1.33 9.45
N GLU A 21 17.61 -2.12 10.17
CA GLU A 21 18.92 -1.70 10.67
C GLU A 21 20.01 -2.25 9.77
N ALA A 22 20.96 -1.40 9.39
CA ALA A 22 22.16 -1.84 8.67
C ALA A 22 23.40 -1.55 9.49
N ASP A 23 24.28 -2.54 9.56
CA ASP A 23 25.60 -2.36 10.14
C ASP A 23 26.70 -3.04 9.31
N MET A 24 27.86 -2.39 9.30
CA MET A 24 29.00 -2.75 8.47
C MET A 24 30.26 -2.86 9.33
N HIS A 25 30.83 -4.06 9.35
CA HIS A 25 32.03 -4.38 10.11
C HIS A 25 33.19 -4.78 9.20
N ASN A 26 34.42 -4.52 9.67
CA ASN A 26 35.63 -5.04 9.05
C ASN A 26 35.66 -6.56 9.19
N GLY A 27 36.05 -7.26 8.13
CA GLY A 27 36.10 -8.72 8.08
C GLY A 27 35.86 -9.24 6.67
N LEU A 28 35.79 -10.57 6.52
CA LEU A 28 35.50 -11.20 5.24
C LEU A 28 34.15 -10.69 4.68
N PRO A 29 34.08 -10.34 3.38
CA PRO A 29 32.83 -9.88 2.77
C PRO A 29 31.72 -10.91 2.94
N ALA A 30 30.64 -10.48 3.59
CA ALA A 30 29.44 -11.29 3.80
C ALA A 30 28.22 -10.35 3.84
N PHE A 31 27.05 -10.88 3.47
CA PHE A 31 25.79 -10.13 3.54
C PHE A 31 24.76 -11.05 4.18
N ILE A 32 24.32 -10.65 5.36
CA ILE A 32 23.47 -11.45 6.22
C ILE A 32 22.20 -10.66 6.49
N ILE A 33 21.05 -11.31 6.36
CA ILE A 33 19.75 -10.76 6.76
C ILE A 33 19.28 -11.55 7.98
N VAL A 34 18.81 -10.87 9.02
CA VAL A 34 18.26 -11.47 10.25
C VAL A 34 16.87 -10.90 10.56
N GLY A 35 16.04 -11.67 11.27
CA GLY A 35 14.69 -11.24 11.70
C GLY A 35 13.52 -11.97 11.03
N MET A 36 13.58 -13.31 10.92
CA MET A 36 12.53 -14.15 10.32
C MET A 36 12.14 -13.71 8.89
N ALA A 37 13.17 -13.46 8.08
CA ALA A 37 13.04 -13.26 6.64
C ALA A 37 12.53 -14.54 5.97
N ASN A 38 11.52 -14.43 5.12
CA ASN A 38 11.13 -15.54 4.25
C ASN A 38 12.11 -15.63 3.06
N LYS A 39 11.97 -16.68 2.22
CA LYS A 39 12.85 -16.91 1.08
C LYS A 39 12.93 -15.71 0.11
N ALA A 40 11.84 -14.98 -0.11
CA ALA A 40 11.83 -13.83 -1.01
C ALA A 40 12.64 -12.65 -0.43
N VAL A 41 12.60 -12.46 0.89
CA VAL A 41 13.43 -11.49 1.60
C VAL A 41 14.90 -11.94 1.61
N ASP A 42 15.18 -13.24 1.78
CA ASP A 42 16.55 -13.75 1.67
C ASP A 42 17.15 -13.58 0.26
N GLU A 43 16.34 -13.77 -0.78
CA GLU A 43 16.72 -13.50 -2.18
C GLU A 43 16.88 -12.00 -2.46
N ALA A 44 16.29 -11.13 -1.63
CA ALA A 44 16.48 -9.69 -1.74
C ALA A 44 17.93 -9.26 -1.57
N LYS A 45 18.76 -10.02 -0.85
CA LYS A 45 20.20 -9.69 -0.71
C LYS A 45 20.90 -9.58 -2.06
N GLU A 46 20.58 -10.46 -3.00
CA GLU A 46 21.17 -10.46 -4.35
C GLU A 46 20.58 -9.33 -5.18
N ARG A 47 19.27 -9.06 -5.04
CA ARG A 47 18.59 -7.96 -5.74
C ARG A 47 19.11 -6.60 -5.29
N VAL A 48 19.21 -6.35 -3.99
CA VAL A 48 19.74 -5.11 -3.40
C VAL A 48 21.22 -4.92 -3.78
N ARG A 49 22.03 -5.99 -3.74
CA ARG A 49 23.44 -5.92 -4.19
C ARG A 49 23.56 -5.53 -5.65
N ALA A 50 22.80 -6.19 -6.53
CA ALA A 50 22.81 -5.90 -7.96
C ALA A 50 22.32 -4.47 -8.23
N ALA A 51 21.23 -4.05 -7.58
CA ALA A 51 20.67 -2.71 -7.70
C ALA A 51 21.66 -1.62 -7.30
N LEU A 52 22.35 -1.76 -6.16
CA LEU A 52 23.40 -0.82 -5.72
C LEU A 52 24.53 -0.73 -6.75
N LYS A 53 25.05 -1.89 -7.19
CA LYS A 53 26.13 -1.97 -8.18
C LYS A 53 25.74 -1.31 -9.51
N ASN A 54 24.56 -1.62 -10.03
CA ASN A 54 24.09 -1.12 -11.33
C ASN A 54 23.61 0.34 -11.25
N SER A 55 23.30 0.83 -10.06
CA SER A 55 23.08 2.25 -9.78
C SER A 55 24.38 3.05 -9.60
N LYS A 56 25.56 2.43 -9.82
CA LYS A 56 26.89 3.03 -9.58
C LYS A 56 27.10 3.50 -8.13
N LEU A 57 26.38 2.91 -7.19
CA LEU A 57 26.51 3.19 -5.76
C LEU A 57 27.54 2.24 -5.16
N HIS A 58 28.31 2.73 -4.20
CA HIS A 58 29.37 1.94 -3.60
C HIS A 58 28.79 0.94 -2.61
N LEU A 59 29.18 -0.34 -2.70
CA LEU A 59 28.93 -1.31 -1.64
C LEU A 59 30.28 -1.84 -1.16
N PRO A 60 30.76 -1.40 0.01
CA PRO A 60 32.10 -1.76 0.46
C PRO A 60 32.22 -3.28 0.66
N PRO A 61 33.39 -3.88 0.34
CA PRO A 61 33.64 -5.31 0.53
C PRO A 61 33.87 -5.62 2.01
N ARG A 62 32.82 -5.46 2.81
CA ARG A 62 32.81 -5.64 4.27
C ARG A 62 31.76 -6.67 4.67
N ARG A 63 31.76 -7.05 5.95
CA ARG A 63 30.68 -7.86 6.52
C ARG A 63 29.49 -6.94 6.81
N ILE A 64 28.41 -7.15 6.09
CA ILE A 64 27.15 -6.41 6.15
C ILE A 64 26.11 -7.25 6.86
N THR A 65 25.44 -6.68 7.85
CA THR A 65 24.29 -7.29 8.52
C THR A 65 23.10 -6.36 8.40
N LEU A 66 21.99 -6.88 7.89
CA LEU A 66 20.68 -6.23 7.89
C LEU A 66 19.79 -6.92 8.91
N ASN A 67 19.31 -6.17 9.89
CA ASN A 67 18.35 -6.65 10.88
C ASN A 67 16.96 -6.07 10.59
N LEU A 68 15.95 -6.95 10.51
CA LEU A 68 14.55 -6.59 10.32
C LEU A 68 13.79 -6.80 11.63
N ALA A 69 13.70 -5.75 12.45
CA ALA A 69 13.05 -5.78 13.75
C ALA A 69 11.55 -5.42 13.64
N PRO A 70 10.65 -6.03 14.43
CA PRO A 70 10.92 -6.96 15.53
C PRO A 70 11.06 -8.42 15.03
N ALA A 71 12.00 -9.20 15.57
CA ALA A 71 12.45 -10.47 14.97
C ALA A 71 11.42 -11.61 14.97
N ASP A 72 10.37 -11.52 15.80
CA ASP A 72 9.31 -12.51 16.00
C ASP A 72 8.20 -12.46 14.94
N LEU A 73 8.14 -11.38 14.14
CA LEU A 73 7.18 -11.23 13.07
C LEU A 73 7.73 -11.76 11.73
N PRO A 74 6.97 -12.54 10.95
CA PRO A 74 7.39 -12.98 9.63
C PRO A 74 7.42 -11.80 8.64
N LYS A 75 8.56 -11.58 7.97
CA LYS A 75 8.67 -10.55 6.92
C LYS A 75 8.41 -11.20 5.58
N ASN A 76 7.24 -10.90 5.04
CA ASN A 76 6.80 -11.44 3.76
C ASN A 76 6.81 -10.39 2.65
N GLY A 77 7.17 -10.82 1.44
CA GLY A 77 7.11 -10.02 0.22
C GLY A 77 8.42 -9.29 -0.12
N SER A 78 8.42 -8.61 -1.26
CA SER A 78 9.58 -7.90 -1.82
C SER A 78 9.60 -6.40 -1.50
N GLY A 79 8.66 -5.91 -0.67
CA GLY A 79 8.52 -4.48 -0.34
C GLY A 79 9.66 -3.88 0.48
N PHE A 80 10.60 -4.69 0.97
CA PHE A 80 11.69 -4.25 1.84
C PHE A 80 12.94 -3.79 1.09
N ASP A 81 13.08 -4.10 -0.20
CA ASP A 81 14.33 -3.89 -0.93
C ASP A 81 14.79 -2.42 -0.88
N LEU A 82 13.84 -1.49 -1.07
CA LEU A 82 14.13 -0.06 -1.04
C LEU A 82 14.61 0.40 0.34
N ALA A 83 13.97 -0.09 1.41
CA ALA A 83 14.37 0.20 2.80
C ALA A 83 15.76 -0.36 3.09
N MET A 84 16.02 -1.61 2.68
CA MET A 84 17.32 -2.25 2.83
C MET A 84 18.41 -1.45 2.09
N ALA A 85 18.17 -1.06 0.84
CA ALA A 85 19.13 -0.24 0.10
C ALA A 85 19.38 1.12 0.76
N ALA A 86 18.33 1.82 1.20
CA ALA A 86 18.44 3.10 1.90
C ALA A 86 19.27 2.97 3.19
N SER A 87 19.01 1.95 4.01
CA SER A 87 19.78 1.68 5.23
C SER A 87 21.27 1.44 4.95
N LEU A 88 21.60 0.76 3.84
CA LEU A 88 22.98 0.50 3.43
C LEU A 88 23.69 1.78 2.96
N LEU A 89 22.99 2.68 2.27
CA LEU A 89 23.54 3.97 1.86
C LEU A 89 23.93 4.81 3.09
N VAL A 90 23.08 4.83 4.12
CA VAL A 90 23.38 5.50 5.40
C VAL A 90 24.55 4.81 6.12
N ALA A 91 24.51 3.48 6.26
CA ALA A 91 25.53 2.72 7.00
C ALA A 91 26.93 2.76 6.34
N SER A 92 26.97 2.93 5.02
CA SER A 92 28.21 3.14 4.25
C SER A 92 28.69 4.60 4.23
N GLY A 93 27.93 5.52 4.81
CA GLY A 93 28.25 6.96 4.84
C GLY A 93 28.10 7.66 3.48
N GLN A 94 27.36 7.06 2.55
CA GLN A 94 27.08 7.67 1.24
C GLN A 94 25.97 8.72 1.31
N VAL A 95 25.08 8.62 2.29
CA VAL A 95 24.07 9.63 2.60
C VAL A 95 24.05 9.88 4.11
N GLU A 96 23.55 11.04 4.51
CA GLU A 96 23.34 11.36 5.92
C GLU A 96 22.23 10.50 6.54
N ALA A 97 22.08 10.59 7.86
CA ALA A 97 21.01 9.88 8.56
C ALA A 97 19.64 10.33 8.02
N ILE A 98 18.82 9.35 7.64
CA ILE A 98 17.45 9.59 7.19
C ILE A 98 16.56 9.84 8.41
N GLY A 99 15.63 10.79 8.30
CA GLY A 99 14.68 11.14 9.36
C GLY A 99 13.84 9.95 9.84
N LYS A 100 13.52 9.94 11.14
CA LYS A 100 12.73 8.87 11.77
C LYS A 100 11.28 8.85 11.31
N GLU A 101 10.81 9.94 10.75
CA GLU A 101 9.49 10.12 10.16
C GLU A 101 9.33 9.49 8.77
N CYS A 102 10.42 8.96 8.20
CA CYS A 102 10.45 8.37 6.87
C CYS A 102 10.28 6.85 6.89
N ALA A 103 9.42 6.34 5.99
CA ALA A 103 9.33 4.93 5.61
C ALA A 103 9.68 4.71 4.13
N PHE A 104 10.09 3.48 3.82
CA PHE A 104 10.43 3.04 2.47
C PHE A 104 9.64 1.78 2.12
N PHE A 105 9.06 1.76 0.91
CA PHE A 105 8.30 0.61 0.42
C PHE A 105 8.48 0.39 -1.07
N GLY A 106 9.05 -0.73 -1.45
CA GLY A 106 9.19 -1.08 -2.86
C GLY A 106 10.22 -2.17 -3.10
N GLU A 107 10.04 -2.84 -4.22
CA GLU A 107 10.96 -3.82 -4.75
C GLU A 107 12.00 -3.14 -5.64
N LEU A 108 13.23 -3.67 -5.64
CA LEU A 108 14.27 -3.26 -6.57
C LEU A 108 14.48 -4.33 -7.65
N ALA A 109 14.52 -3.89 -8.90
CA ALA A 109 15.05 -4.67 -9.99
C ALA A 109 16.60 -4.71 -9.92
N LEU A 110 17.20 -5.70 -10.59
CA LEU A 110 18.66 -5.84 -10.62
C LEU A 110 19.36 -4.61 -11.22
N ASP A 111 18.70 -3.87 -12.11
CA ASP A 111 19.22 -2.65 -12.74
C ASP A 111 19.11 -1.39 -11.86
N GLY A 112 18.49 -1.50 -10.68
CA GLY A 112 18.26 -0.38 -9.77
C GLY A 112 16.92 0.34 -9.95
N SER A 113 16.09 -0.02 -10.94
CA SER A 113 14.74 0.52 -11.06
C SER A 113 13.82 0.00 -9.95
N THR A 114 12.83 0.79 -9.53
CA THR A 114 11.82 0.31 -8.58
C THR A 114 10.72 -0.46 -9.30
N ARG A 115 10.22 -1.50 -8.65
CA ARG A 115 9.10 -2.33 -9.13
C ARG A 115 7.87 -2.13 -8.25
N PRO A 116 6.67 -2.25 -8.83
CA PRO A 116 5.43 -2.13 -8.09
C PRO A 116 5.31 -3.33 -7.14
N VAL A 117 4.91 -3.06 -5.89
CA VAL A 117 4.58 -4.07 -4.89
C VAL A 117 3.16 -3.80 -4.42
N SER A 118 2.38 -4.87 -4.24
CA SER A 118 1.02 -4.77 -3.73
C SER A 118 1.01 -4.24 -2.29
N GLY A 119 -0.06 -3.53 -1.91
CA GLY A 119 -0.22 -3.04 -0.55
C GLY A 119 0.21 -1.58 -0.33
N ALA A 120 0.60 -0.83 -1.36
CA ALA A 120 1.03 0.57 -1.22
C ALA A 120 0.04 1.48 -0.45
N LEU A 121 -1.27 1.31 -0.67
CA LEU A 121 -2.32 1.99 0.09
C LEU A 121 -2.29 1.61 1.59
N ALA A 122 -2.21 0.30 1.88
CA ALA A 122 -2.18 -0.22 3.26
C ALA A 122 -0.88 0.18 3.98
N THR A 123 0.23 0.25 3.24
CA THR A 123 1.52 0.78 3.72
C THR A 123 1.39 2.24 4.11
N ALA A 124 0.83 3.08 3.24
CA ALA A 124 0.67 4.50 3.52
C ALA A 124 -0.24 4.74 4.73
N GLN A 125 -1.34 3.98 4.85
CA GLN A 125 -2.25 4.08 5.99
C GLN A 125 -1.51 3.70 7.29
N ALA A 126 -0.83 2.56 7.28
CA ALA A 126 -0.09 2.11 8.46
C ALA A 126 1.05 3.07 8.84
N ALA A 127 1.75 3.64 7.86
CA ALA A 127 2.77 4.65 8.12
C ALA A 127 2.17 5.87 8.84
N ALA A 128 1.03 6.38 8.37
CA ALA A 128 0.31 7.46 9.03
C ALA A 128 -0.16 7.05 10.44
N ASP A 129 -0.68 5.83 10.63
CA ASP A 129 -1.14 5.32 11.93
C ASP A 129 0.01 5.19 12.95
N PHE A 130 1.21 4.83 12.49
CA PHE A 130 2.44 4.81 13.30
C PHE A 130 3.09 6.19 13.47
N GLY A 131 2.47 7.26 12.96
CA GLY A 131 2.95 8.64 13.10
C GLY A 131 4.09 9.03 12.15
N LEU A 132 4.34 8.24 11.11
CA LEU A 132 5.30 8.59 10.05
C LEU A 132 4.65 9.59 9.08
N THR A 133 5.40 10.61 8.70
CA THR A 133 4.89 11.70 7.84
C THR A 133 5.36 11.61 6.41
N THR A 134 6.33 10.74 6.11
CA THR A 134 6.99 10.65 4.81
C THR A 134 7.09 9.19 4.36
N LEU A 135 6.65 8.91 3.13
CA LEU A 135 6.76 7.58 2.52
C LEU A 135 7.42 7.66 1.14
N PHE A 136 8.58 7.01 1.00
CA PHE A 136 9.21 6.74 -0.29
C PHE A 136 8.69 5.43 -0.84
N VAL A 137 8.10 5.46 -2.02
CA VAL A 137 7.45 4.29 -2.62
C VAL A 137 7.73 4.19 -4.11
N SER A 138 7.69 2.99 -4.69
CA SER A 138 7.80 2.84 -6.14
C SER A 138 6.80 3.75 -6.87
N ALA A 139 7.29 4.54 -7.82
CA ALA A 139 6.50 5.52 -8.57
C ALA A 139 5.24 4.92 -9.21
N LYS A 140 5.29 3.65 -9.62
CA LYS A 140 4.19 2.94 -10.28
C LYS A 140 2.96 2.72 -9.38
N VAL A 141 3.14 2.71 -8.05
CA VAL A 141 2.05 2.51 -7.07
C VAL A 141 1.90 3.71 -6.12
N ALA A 142 2.67 4.77 -6.36
CA ALA A 142 2.70 5.96 -5.51
C ALA A 142 1.35 6.70 -5.47
N ASN A 143 0.60 6.70 -6.58
CA ASN A 143 -0.74 7.28 -6.62
C ASN A 143 -1.71 6.60 -5.63
N GLN A 144 -1.60 5.28 -5.44
CA GLN A 144 -2.41 4.56 -4.45
C GLN A 144 -2.01 4.96 -3.03
N ALA A 145 -0.72 5.01 -2.74
CA ALA A 145 -0.23 5.47 -1.43
C ALA A 145 -0.66 6.92 -1.13
N ALA A 146 -0.65 7.80 -2.14
CA ALA A 146 -1.05 9.20 -2.00
C ALA A 146 -2.55 9.40 -1.74
N LEU A 147 -3.38 8.35 -1.80
CA LEU A 147 -4.76 8.41 -1.34
C LEU A 147 -4.86 8.48 0.19
N ILE A 148 -3.78 8.28 0.93
CA ILE A 148 -3.82 8.39 2.40
C ILE A 148 -3.55 9.83 2.82
N PRO A 149 -4.39 10.43 3.68
CA PRO A 149 -4.17 11.77 4.19
C PRO A 149 -3.04 11.78 5.23
N ASN A 150 -2.48 12.96 5.51
CA ASN A 150 -1.45 13.17 6.54
C ASN A 150 -0.12 12.42 6.32
N ILE A 151 0.13 11.94 5.11
CA ILE A 151 1.42 11.37 4.72
C ILE A 151 1.88 11.97 3.38
N THR A 152 3.14 12.38 3.32
CA THR A 152 3.77 12.90 2.12
C THR A 152 4.40 11.75 1.35
N VAL A 153 3.92 11.51 0.13
CA VAL A 153 4.34 10.35 -0.67
C VAL A 153 5.32 10.78 -1.75
N TYR A 154 6.51 10.19 -1.76
CA TYR A 154 7.56 10.43 -2.74
C TYR A 154 7.64 9.27 -3.75
N PRO A 155 7.30 9.51 -5.03
CA PRO A 155 7.37 8.50 -6.08
C PRO A 155 8.82 8.28 -6.53
N VAL A 156 9.40 7.13 -6.17
CA VAL A 156 10.77 6.76 -6.52
C VAL A 156 10.76 5.87 -7.77
N GLN A 157 11.41 6.30 -8.85
CA GLN A 157 11.57 5.53 -10.09
C GLN A 157 12.79 4.60 -10.05
N SER A 158 13.86 5.01 -9.37
CA SER A 158 15.08 4.21 -9.23
C SER A 158 15.81 4.47 -7.91
N LEU A 159 16.66 3.52 -7.52
CA LEU A 159 17.53 3.66 -6.36
C LEU A 159 18.50 4.84 -6.50
N PHE A 160 19.01 5.09 -7.71
CA PHE A 160 19.90 6.24 -7.96
C PHE A 160 19.18 7.58 -7.79
N GLU A 161 17.92 7.68 -8.26
CA GLU A 161 17.09 8.87 -8.03
C GLU A 161 16.85 9.11 -6.55
N LEU A 162 16.52 8.05 -5.79
CA LEU A 162 16.39 8.16 -4.33
C LEU A 162 17.69 8.64 -3.70
N TYR A 163 18.83 8.08 -4.09
CA TYR A 163 20.14 8.49 -3.59
C TYR A 163 20.42 9.98 -3.82
N GLN A 164 20.21 10.47 -5.04
CA GLN A 164 20.40 11.89 -5.36
C GLN A 164 19.44 12.80 -4.59
N HIS A 165 18.23 12.32 -4.32
CA HIS A 165 17.26 13.04 -3.49
C HIS A 165 17.74 13.15 -2.04
N LEU A 166 18.24 12.06 -1.47
CA LEU A 166 18.77 12.03 -0.11
C LEU A 166 20.06 12.86 0.05
N LEU A 167 20.83 13.06 -1.02
CA LEU A 167 21.95 14.00 -1.05
C LEU A 167 21.54 15.47 -1.20
N GLY A 168 20.27 15.75 -1.55
CA GLY A 168 19.82 17.09 -1.90
C GLY A 168 20.28 17.58 -3.28
N GLU A 169 20.83 16.71 -4.12
CA GLU A 169 21.24 17.05 -5.51
C GLU A 169 20.02 17.21 -6.43
N ILE A 170 18.99 16.41 -6.20
CA ILE A 170 17.70 16.50 -6.88
C ILE A 170 16.57 16.54 -5.86
N THR A 171 15.40 17.02 -6.28
CA THR A 171 14.18 16.93 -5.46
C THR A 171 13.15 16.07 -6.17
N ILE A 172 12.79 14.93 -5.57
CA ILE A 172 11.62 14.17 -5.99
C ILE A 172 10.39 14.98 -5.55
N SER A 173 9.55 15.36 -6.50
CA SER A 173 8.30 16.08 -6.19
C SER A 173 7.33 15.16 -5.47
N PRO A 174 6.86 15.51 -4.25
CA PRO A 174 5.90 14.70 -3.54
C PRO A 174 4.54 14.72 -4.24
N LEU A 175 3.82 13.61 -4.14
CA LEU A 175 2.41 13.54 -4.48
C LEU A 175 1.59 14.09 -3.31
N SER A 176 0.75 15.06 -3.59
CA SER A 176 -0.22 15.56 -2.62
C SER A 176 -1.47 14.69 -2.61
N SER A 177 -1.98 14.39 -1.41
CA SER A 177 -3.24 13.68 -1.27
C SER A 177 -4.38 14.51 -1.85
N LYS A 178 -5.02 14.02 -2.90
CA LYS A 178 -6.27 14.61 -3.40
C LYS A 178 -7.42 14.01 -2.62
N VAL A 179 -7.85 14.70 -1.57
CA VAL A 179 -9.11 14.36 -0.88
C VAL A 179 -10.22 14.42 -1.92
N THR A 180 -10.71 13.25 -2.30
CA THR A 180 -11.78 13.13 -3.29
C THR A 180 -13.08 13.00 -2.53
N LYS A 181 -14.09 13.79 -2.91
CA LYS A 181 -15.44 13.61 -2.35
C LYS A 181 -16.06 12.37 -3.00
N GLY A 182 -16.72 11.55 -2.20
CA GLY A 182 -17.51 10.43 -2.72
C GLY A 182 -18.58 10.95 -3.68
N ILE A 183 -18.86 10.16 -4.71
CA ILE A 183 -19.91 10.46 -5.66
C ILE A 183 -21.06 9.52 -5.36
N ASN A 184 -22.28 10.07 -5.27
CA ASN A 184 -23.47 9.23 -5.40
C ASN A 184 -23.43 8.66 -6.81
N ALA A 185 -23.04 7.39 -6.96
CA ALA A 185 -23.22 6.69 -8.22
C ALA A 185 -24.67 6.88 -8.64
N GLN A 186 -24.90 7.32 -9.88
CA GLN A 186 -26.19 7.05 -10.51
C GLN A 186 -26.35 5.54 -10.45
N ALA A 187 -27.31 5.05 -9.65
CA ALA A 187 -27.57 3.63 -9.62
C ALA A 187 -27.93 3.19 -11.03
N GLU A 188 -27.42 2.02 -11.44
CA GLU A 188 -27.82 1.38 -12.69
C GLU A 188 -29.35 1.28 -12.82
N VAL A 189 -30.03 1.19 -11.67
CA VAL A 189 -31.47 1.07 -11.55
C VAL A 189 -31.98 2.15 -10.60
N ASP A 190 -32.80 3.06 -11.12
CA ASP A 190 -33.51 4.02 -10.28
C ASP A 190 -34.65 3.32 -9.53
N PHE A 191 -34.67 3.48 -8.21
CA PHE A 191 -35.68 2.89 -7.33
C PHE A 191 -37.13 3.34 -7.68
N ALA A 192 -37.28 4.53 -8.26
CA ALA A 192 -38.55 5.05 -8.74
C ALA A 192 -39.09 4.27 -9.96
N GLN A 193 -38.21 3.67 -10.77
CA GLN A 193 -38.59 2.93 -11.98
C GLN A 193 -39.17 1.53 -11.68
N ILE A 194 -39.03 1.04 -10.45
CA ILE A 194 -39.56 -0.27 -10.06
C ILE A 194 -41.07 -0.17 -9.85
N TYR A 195 -41.87 -0.83 -10.68
CA TYR A 195 -43.32 -0.84 -10.52
C TYR A 195 -43.77 -1.83 -9.43
N GLY A 196 -44.69 -1.40 -8.55
CA GLY A 196 -45.24 -2.23 -7.48
C GLY A 196 -44.26 -2.55 -6.34
N GLN A 197 -44.35 -3.77 -5.78
CA GLN A 197 -43.48 -4.28 -4.71
C GLN A 197 -43.45 -3.44 -3.42
N HIS A 198 -44.58 -2.83 -3.04
CA HIS A 198 -44.66 -1.86 -1.93
C HIS A 198 -44.03 -2.35 -0.62
N GLN A 199 -44.30 -3.60 -0.22
CA GLN A 199 -43.74 -4.17 1.01
C GLN A 199 -42.21 -4.32 0.93
N ALA A 200 -41.68 -4.82 -0.20
CA ALA A 200 -40.25 -4.98 -0.40
C ALA A 200 -39.55 -3.62 -0.49
N LYS A 201 -40.15 -2.66 -1.21
CA LYS A 201 -39.64 -1.29 -1.28
C LYS A 201 -39.54 -0.66 0.11
N ARG A 202 -40.60 -0.76 0.91
CA ARG A 202 -40.62 -0.24 2.27
C ARG A 202 -39.55 -0.89 3.15
N ALA A 203 -39.36 -2.20 3.05
CA ALA A 203 -38.32 -2.91 3.78
C ALA A 203 -36.91 -2.42 3.38
N ILE A 204 -36.67 -2.19 2.09
CA ILE A 204 -35.40 -1.68 1.57
C ILE A 204 -35.13 -0.24 2.05
N GLU A 205 -36.14 0.63 2.02
CA GLU A 205 -36.02 2.00 2.55
C GLU A 205 -35.62 2.01 4.03
N ILE A 206 -36.29 1.18 4.85
CA ILE A 206 -35.99 1.04 6.27
C ILE A 206 -34.57 0.50 6.46
N ALA A 207 -34.19 -0.52 5.68
CA ALA A 207 -32.86 -1.12 5.77
C ALA A 207 -31.75 -0.13 5.37
N ALA A 208 -31.96 0.64 4.29
CA ALA A 208 -31.02 1.67 3.84
C ALA A 208 -30.87 2.79 4.87
N ALA A 209 -31.98 3.27 5.43
CA ALA A 209 -31.96 4.34 6.43
C ALA A 209 -31.35 3.90 7.77
N GLY A 210 -31.58 2.66 8.18
CA GLY A 210 -31.07 2.10 9.44
C GLY A 210 -29.72 1.39 9.35
N ASN A 211 -29.11 1.33 8.16
CA ASN A 211 -27.92 0.52 7.87
C ASN A 211 -28.09 -0.96 8.32
N HIS A 212 -29.24 -1.56 7.98
CA HIS A 212 -29.58 -2.93 8.32
C HIS A 212 -29.30 -3.89 7.17
N ASN A 213 -28.95 -5.13 7.52
CA ASN A 213 -28.87 -6.22 6.57
C ASN A 213 -30.27 -6.64 6.10
N ILE A 214 -30.43 -6.91 4.80
CA ILE A 214 -31.69 -7.38 4.22
C ILE A 214 -31.50 -8.67 3.44
N LEU A 215 -32.39 -9.64 3.68
CA LEU A 215 -32.48 -10.89 2.91
C LEU A 215 -33.79 -10.89 2.13
N MET A 216 -33.71 -11.06 0.81
CA MET A 216 -34.88 -11.16 -0.07
C MET A 216 -35.08 -12.61 -0.51
N SER A 217 -36.25 -13.18 -0.19
CA SER A 217 -36.62 -14.55 -0.56
C SER A 217 -37.90 -14.56 -1.40
N GLY A 218 -37.98 -15.44 -2.40
CA GLY A 218 -39.15 -15.58 -3.27
C GLY A 218 -38.84 -16.27 -4.60
N PRO A 219 -39.87 -16.62 -5.40
CA PRO A 219 -39.72 -17.35 -6.66
C PRO A 219 -38.87 -16.61 -7.70
N PRO A 220 -38.25 -17.29 -8.67
CA PRO A 220 -37.49 -16.65 -9.75
C PRO A 220 -38.36 -15.65 -10.53
N GLY A 221 -37.75 -14.59 -11.06
CA GLY A 221 -38.46 -13.53 -11.80
C GLY A 221 -39.18 -12.49 -10.93
N SER A 222 -39.21 -12.63 -9.60
CA SER A 222 -39.91 -11.71 -8.70
C SER A 222 -39.26 -10.32 -8.51
N GLY A 223 -38.24 -9.96 -9.30
CA GLY A 223 -37.58 -8.65 -9.22
C GLY A 223 -36.55 -8.48 -8.09
N LYS A 224 -36.16 -9.53 -7.36
CA LYS A 224 -35.18 -9.46 -6.25
C LYS A 224 -33.85 -8.81 -6.66
N THR A 225 -33.28 -9.23 -7.79
CA THR A 225 -32.02 -8.67 -8.29
C THR A 225 -32.15 -7.20 -8.68
N LEU A 226 -33.30 -6.82 -9.26
CA LEU A 226 -33.60 -5.43 -9.62
C LEU A 226 -33.68 -4.54 -8.37
N LEU A 227 -34.38 -5.01 -7.34
CA LEU A 227 -34.48 -4.36 -6.03
C LEU A 227 -33.10 -4.24 -5.35
N ALA A 228 -32.29 -5.30 -5.39
CA ALA A 228 -30.94 -5.29 -4.82
C ALA A 228 -30.01 -4.29 -5.51
N LYS A 229 -30.08 -4.16 -6.84
CA LYS A 229 -29.32 -3.15 -7.59
C LYS A 229 -29.76 -1.73 -7.25
N ALA A 230 -31.06 -1.50 -7.14
CA ALA A 230 -31.62 -0.18 -6.84
C ALA A 230 -31.31 0.30 -5.41
N LEU A 231 -31.12 -0.62 -4.46
CA LEU A 231 -30.70 -0.29 -3.09
C LEU A 231 -29.42 0.55 -3.05
N VAL A 232 -28.46 0.28 -3.93
CA VAL A 232 -27.17 1.00 -4.00
C VAL A 232 -27.38 2.50 -4.22
N GLY A 233 -28.41 2.88 -4.98
CA GLY A 233 -28.77 4.28 -5.24
C GLY A 233 -29.50 4.97 -4.10
N LEU A 234 -30.04 4.23 -3.14
CA LEU A 234 -30.67 4.79 -1.94
C LEU A 234 -29.65 5.09 -0.84
N LEU A 235 -28.51 4.40 -0.86
CA LEU A 235 -27.46 4.60 0.14
C LEU A 235 -26.79 5.96 -0.06
N PRO A 236 -26.39 6.64 1.03
CA PRO A 236 -25.59 7.85 0.92
C PRO A 236 -24.23 7.53 0.28
N ALA A 237 -23.63 8.53 -0.38
CA ALA A 237 -22.26 8.48 -0.85
C ALA A 237 -21.34 7.97 0.25
N PRO A 238 -20.34 7.12 -0.09
CA PRO A 238 -19.39 6.67 0.88
C PRO A 238 -18.60 7.87 1.43
N SER A 239 -18.41 7.87 2.74
CA SER A 239 -17.43 8.71 3.41
C SER A 239 -16.02 8.38 2.92
N TYR A 240 -15.07 9.27 3.19
CA TYR A 240 -13.69 9.06 2.77
C TYR A 240 -13.06 7.78 3.35
N SER A 241 -13.31 7.51 4.62
CA SER A 241 -12.86 6.27 5.28
C SER A 241 -13.47 5.02 4.62
N GLU A 242 -14.76 5.06 4.29
CA GLU A 242 -15.41 3.94 3.58
C GLU A 242 -14.82 3.77 2.17
N MET A 243 -14.54 4.85 1.45
CA MET A 243 -13.89 4.79 0.14
C MET A 243 -12.51 4.12 0.21
N LEU A 244 -11.69 4.49 1.20
CA LEU A 244 -10.39 3.86 1.43
C LEU A 244 -10.52 2.37 1.75
N GLU A 245 -11.49 1.99 2.59
CA GLU A 245 -11.74 0.60 2.96
C GLU A 245 -12.17 -0.24 1.75
N ILE A 246 -13.10 0.28 0.94
CA ILE A 246 -13.53 -0.35 -0.31
C ILE A 246 -12.34 -0.51 -1.26
N THR A 247 -11.56 0.55 -1.50
CA THR A 247 -10.36 0.48 -2.35
C THR A 247 -9.34 -0.53 -1.84
N ARG A 248 -9.14 -0.60 -0.52
CA ARG A 248 -8.22 -1.57 0.10
C ARG A 248 -8.64 -3.00 -0.20
N ILE A 249 -9.93 -3.32 -0.09
CA ILE A 249 -10.47 -4.65 -0.40
C ILE A 249 -10.25 -4.99 -1.88
N HIS A 250 -10.54 -4.07 -2.80
CA HIS A 250 -10.32 -4.28 -4.24
C HIS A 250 -8.83 -4.49 -4.59
N SER A 251 -7.94 -3.67 -4.00
CA SER A 251 -6.49 -3.78 -4.19
C SER A 251 -5.96 -5.14 -3.74
N LEU A 252 -6.39 -5.63 -2.57
CA LEU A 252 -6.01 -6.95 -2.06
C LEU A 252 -6.59 -8.11 -2.88
N ALA A 253 -7.76 -7.92 -3.50
CA ALA A 253 -8.37 -8.89 -4.42
C ALA A 253 -7.70 -8.93 -5.80
N GLY A 254 -6.61 -8.19 -6.02
CA GLY A 254 -5.88 -8.15 -7.30
C GLY A 254 -6.54 -7.27 -8.37
N GLN A 255 -7.60 -6.53 -8.02
CA GLN A 255 -8.19 -5.51 -8.88
C GLN A 255 -7.42 -4.21 -8.67
N ALA A 256 -6.22 -4.14 -9.23
CA ALA A 256 -5.38 -2.96 -9.13
C ALA A 256 -6.12 -1.74 -9.70
N GLN A 257 -6.50 -0.82 -8.81
CA GLN A 257 -7.10 0.45 -9.17
C GLN A 257 -6.14 1.56 -8.74
N ASP A 258 -5.72 2.36 -9.71
CA ASP A 258 -4.89 3.56 -9.48
C ASP A 258 -5.73 4.73 -8.93
N THR A 259 -7.04 4.52 -8.80
CA THR A 259 -8.01 5.50 -8.34
C THR A 259 -8.80 4.99 -7.15
N ILE A 260 -9.20 5.90 -6.28
CA ILE A 260 -10.09 5.59 -5.15
C ILE A 260 -11.48 5.20 -5.66
N VAL A 261 -12.10 4.21 -5.03
CA VAL A 261 -13.48 3.81 -5.32
C VAL A 261 -14.39 4.85 -4.71
N GLN A 262 -15.14 5.55 -5.54
CA GLN A 262 -15.97 6.69 -5.12
C GLN A 262 -17.43 6.33 -4.86
N THR A 263 -17.82 5.07 -5.11
CA THR A 263 -19.21 4.63 -5.15
C THR A 263 -19.41 3.39 -4.28
N ARG A 264 -20.64 3.19 -3.79
CA ARG A 264 -21.00 1.99 -3.01
C ARG A 264 -20.89 0.75 -3.93
N PRO A 265 -20.14 -0.30 -3.54
CA PRO A 265 -19.96 -1.46 -4.39
C PRO A 265 -21.24 -2.31 -4.45
N PHE A 266 -21.49 -2.91 -5.60
CA PHE A 266 -22.50 -3.96 -5.78
C PHE A 266 -21.81 -5.24 -6.23
N ARG A 267 -22.05 -6.35 -5.54
CA ARG A 267 -21.50 -7.66 -5.93
C ARG A 267 -22.60 -8.50 -6.55
N THR A 268 -22.47 -8.80 -7.84
CA THR A 268 -23.34 -9.77 -8.51
C THR A 268 -23.02 -11.19 -8.01
N PRO A 269 -24.03 -12.05 -7.79
CA PRO A 269 -23.81 -13.44 -7.37
C PRO A 269 -23.13 -14.28 -8.47
N HIS A 270 -23.22 -13.85 -9.73
CA HIS A 270 -22.50 -14.46 -10.84
C HIS A 270 -21.20 -13.67 -11.07
N HIS A 271 -20.08 -14.25 -10.65
CA HIS A 271 -18.78 -13.96 -11.24
C HIS A 271 -18.79 -14.63 -12.61
N THR A 272 -18.54 -13.85 -13.66
CA THR A 272 -18.00 -14.41 -14.90
C THR A 272 -16.56 -13.94 -14.97
#